data_AF-A0A959F1W7-F1
#
_entry.id   AF-A0A959F1W7-F1
#
_cell.length_a   1.000
_cell.length_b   1.000
_cell.length_c   1.000
_cell.angle_alpha   90.00
_cell.angle_beta   90.00
_cell.angle_gamma   90.00
#
_symmetry.space_group_name_H-M   'P 1'
#
loop_
_entity.id
_entity.type
_entity.pdbx_description
1 polymer ?
#
loop_
_entity_poly.entity_id
_entity_poly.type
_entity_poly.pdbx_seq_one_letter_code
_entity_poly.pdbx_strand_id
1 'polypeptide(L)' 'QEPEVPVRIGLHQGDIFEEGGNIYGETVNIASRIESFAVPGSVLFSEKIGADLRNHPNCRIEELGAFHLKNIDKPVALCA' A
#
# COMPACT_ATOMS: atom_id res chain seq x y z
N GLN A 1 -22.91 -17.75 9.60
CA GLN A 1 -22.01 -16.97 8.72
C GLN A 1 -21.13 -16.14 9.63
N GLU A 2 -19.81 -16.21 9.44
CA GLU A 2 -18.91 -15.26 10.08
C GLU A 2 -19.19 -13.85 9.53
N PRO A 3 -19.08 -12.79 10.37
CA PRO A 3 -19.35 -11.44 9.92
C PRO A 3 -18.34 -11.04 8.83
N GLU A 4 -18.85 -10.48 7.73
CA GLU A 4 -18.01 -9.88 6.70
C GLU A 4 -17.41 -8.58 7.27
N VAL A 5 -16.10 -8.60 7.52
CA VAL A 5 -15.35 -7.43 7.97
C VAL A 5 -14.66 -6.84 6.74
N PRO A 6 -15.11 -5.68 6.21
CA PRO A 6 -14.52 -5.11 5.00
C PRO A 6 -13.18 -4.44 5.35
N VAL A 7 -12.13 -5.26 5.42
CA VAL A 7 -10.76 -4.84 5.78
C VAL A 7 -10.22 -3.89 4.71
N ARG A 8 -9.49 -2.87 5.15
CA ARG A 8 -8.66 -2.03 4.28
C ARG A 8 -7.21 -2.49 4.38
N ILE A 9 -6.56 -2.67 3.24
CA ILE A 9 -5.17 -3.13 3.19
C ILE A 9 -4.36 -2.13 2.36
N GLY A 10 -3.23 -1.69 2.91
CA GLY A 10 -2.25 -0.84 2.23
C GLY A 10 -0.91 -1.55 2.17
N LEU A 11 -0.34 -1.68 0.96
CA LEU A 11 0.97 -2.30 0.76
C LEU A 11 1.98 -1.30 0.19
N HIS A 12 3.19 -1.34 0.74
CA HIS A 12 4.34 -0.66 0.19
C HIS A 12 5.60 -1.46 0.49
N GLN A 13 6.63 -1.29 -0.34
CA GLN A 13 7.91 -1.96 -0.16
C GLN A 13 9.06 -0.95 -0.27
N GLY A 14 10.08 -1.14 0.57
CA GLY A 14 11.21 -0.23 0.70
C GLY A 14 12.05 -0.59 1.91
N ASP A 15 13.08 0.21 2.17
CA ASP A 15 13.98 0.00 3.29
C ASP A 15 13.27 0.25 4.62
N ILE A 16 13.60 -0.56 5.62
CA ILE A 16 13.08 -0.46 6.98
C ILE A 16 14.23 -0.54 7.99
N PHE A 17 14.01 0.04 9.17
CA PHE A 17 14.87 -0.12 10.32
C PHE A 17 14.11 -0.90 11.40
N GLU A 18 14.71 -1.97 11.91
CA GLU A 18 14.12 -2.79 12.97
C GLU A 18 14.90 -2.62 14.27
N GLU A 19 14.20 -2.33 15.35
CA GLU A 19 14.78 -2.23 16.69
C GLU A 19 13.80 -2.77 17.74
N GLY A 20 14.27 -3.73 18.55
CA GLY A 20 13.46 -4.30 19.63
C GLY A 20 12.14 -4.94 19.17
N GLY A 21 12.10 -5.48 17.95
CA GLY A 21 10.90 -6.08 17.34
C GLY A 21 9.90 -5.06 16.76
N ASN A 22 10.23 -3.77 16.77
CA ASN A 22 9.45 -2.72 16.13
C ASN A 22 10.08 -2.33 14.78
N ILE A 23 9.23 -1.99 13.81
CA ILE A 23 9.65 -1.56 12.48
C ILE A 23 9.43 -0.05 12.34
N TYR A 24 10.47 0.64 11.87
CA TYR A 24 10.51 2.08 11.66
C TYR A 24 10.95 2.43 10.24
N GLY A 25 10.64 3.65 9.81
CA GLY A 25 11.08 4.20 8.53
C GLY A 25 9.95 4.82 7.73
N GLU A 26 10.32 5.40 6.58
CA GLU A 26 9.36 6.00 5.66
C GLU A 26 8.42 4.93 5.06
N THR A 27 8.95 3.73 4.80
CA THR A 27 8.20 2.62 4.20
C THR A 27 6.93 2.26 4.97
N VAL A 28 7.02 2.14 6.31
CA VAL A 28 5.85 1.82 7.15
C VAL A 28 4.85 2.97 7.19
N ASN A 29 5.33 4.22 7.16
CA ASN A 29 4.47 5.39 7.10
C ASN A 29 3.70 5.44 5.78
N ILE A 30 4.37 5.23 4.65
CA ILE A 30 3.73 5.18 3.33
C ILE A 30 2.67 4.07 3.29
N ALA A 31 3.00 2.84 3.71
CA ALA A 31 2.05 1.73 3.73
C ALA A 31 0.78 2.07 4.54
N SER A 32 0.95 2.66 5.74
CA SER A 32 -0.17 3.10 6.58
C SER A 32 -1.02 4.18 5.92
N ARG A 33 -0.41 5.09 5.16
CA ARG A 33 -1.15 6.14 4.43
C ARG A 33 -1.91 5.54 3.27
N ILE A 34 -1.32 4.60 2.53
CA ILE A 34 -2.00 3.89 1.44
C ILE A 34 -3.24 3.16 1.98
N GLU A 35 -3.14 2.46 3.12
CA GLU A 35 -4.31 1.83 3.77
C GLU A 35 -5.40 2.86 4.08
N SER A 36 -5.04 4.05 4.56
CA SER A 36 -6.01 5.09 4.90
C SER A 36 -6.75 5.67 3.69
N PHE A 37 -6.19 5.54 2.47
CA PHE A 37 -6.87 5.90 1.21
C PHE A 37 -7.72 4.75 0.64
N ALA A 38 -7.55 3.53 1.14
CA ALA A 38 -8.30 2.37 0.66
C ALA A 38 -9.79 2.48 1.01
N VAL A 39 -10.64 1.96 0.14
CA VAL A 39 -12.05 1.76 0.46
C VAL A 39 -12.22 0.44 1.22
N PRO A 40 -13.25 0.29 2.07
CA PRO A 40 -13.47 -0.97 2.79
C PRO A 40 -13.55 -2.16 1.83
N GLY A 41 -12.78 -3.23 2.10
CA GLY A 41 -12.69 -4.43 1.27
C GLY A 41 -11.68 -4.33 0.11
N SER A 42 -10.94 -3.23 -0.04
CA SER A 42 -9.93 -3.10 -1.09
C SER A 42 -8.50 -3.24 -0.56
N VAL A 43 -7.62 -3.64 -1.47
CA VAL A 43 -6.17 -3.59 -1.30
C VAL A 43 -5.66 -2.47 -2.17
N LEU A 44 -5.00 -1.46 -1.57
CA LEU A 44 -4.25 -0.47 -2.32
C LEU A 44 -2.76 -0.69 -2.12
N PHE A 45 -1.97 -0.40 -3.15
CA PHE A 45 -0.53 -0.55 -3.09
C PHE A 45 0.20 0.47 -3.95
N SER A 46 1.46 0.74 -3.63
CA SER A 46 2.28 1.64 -4.44
C SER A 46 2.59 1.05 -5.82
N GLU A 47 2.81 1.91 -6.82
CA GLU A 47 3.28 1.52 -8.15
C GLU A 47 4.52 0.62 -8.12
N LYS A 48 5.41 0.77 -7.13
CA LYS A 48 6.59 -0.09 -6.96
C LYS A 48 6.19 -1.58 -6.81
N ILE A 49 5.14 -1.88 -6.05
CA ILE A 49 4.60 -3.25 -5.94
C ILE A 49 3.86 -3.63 -7.24
N GLY A 50 3.13 -2.67 -7.81
CA GLY A 50 2.42 -2.91 -9.07
C GLY A 50 3.34 -3.28 -10.24
N ALA A 51 4.52 -2.67 -10.31
CA ALA A 51 5.55 -3.01 -11.30
C ALA A 51 6.05 -4.45 -11.14
N ASP A 52 6.29 -4.88 -9.90
CA ASP A 52 6.77 -6.24 -9.60
C ASP A 52 5.70 -7.30 -9.88
N LEU A 53 4.42 -6.97 -9.67
CA LEU A 53 3.30 -7.87 -9.88
C LEU A 53 2.71 -7.84 -11.29
N ARG A 54 3.14 -6.91 -12.16
CA ARG A 54 2.49 -6.63 -13.46
C ARG A 54 2.36 -7.85 -14.38
N ASN A 55 3.31 -8.78 -14.29
CA ASN A 55 3.34 -9.98 -15.12
C ASN A 55 2.88 -11.24 -14.36
N HIS A 56 2.41 -11.09 -13.11
CA HIS A 56 1.97 -12.22 -12.31
C HIS A 56 0.59 -12.68 -12.78
N PRO A 57 0.43 -13.96 -13.20
CA PRO A 57 -0.76 -14.41 -13.93
C PRO A 57 -2.06 -14.39 -13.09
N ASN A 58 -1.93 -14.34 -11.76
CA ASN A 58 -3.05 -14.32 -10.83
C ASN A 58 -3.34 -12.93 -10.27
N CYS A 59 -2.68 -11.88 -10.76
CA CYS A 59 -2.87 -10.52 -10.30
C CYS A 59 -3.50 -9.68 -11.40
N ARG A 60 -4.63 -9.03 -11.08
CA ARG A 60 -5.19 -7.95 -11.88
C ARG A 60 -4.84 -6.66 -11.18
N ILE A 61 -4.23 -5.72 -11.91
CA ILE A 61 -3.78 -4.45 -11.36
C ILE A 61 -4.52 -3.33 -12.07
N GLU A 62 -5.06 -2.39 -11.30
CA GLU A 62 -5.67 -1.16 -11.77
C GLU A 62 -4.82 0.03 -11.32
N GLU A 63 -4.40 0.88 -12.26
CA GLU A 63 -3.63 2.09 -11.94
C GLU A 63 -4.58 3.23 -11.58
N LEU A 64 -4.41 3.81 -10.39
CA LEU A 64 -5.28 4.86 -9.85
C LEU A 64 -4.67 6.27 -10.02
N GLY A 65 -3.39 6.35 -10.38
CA GLY A 65 -2.65 7.60 -10.54
C GLY A 65 -1.93 8.06 -9.27
N ALA A 66 -1.46 9.31 -9.27
CA ALA A 66 -0.60 9.87 -8.22
C ALA A 66 -1.40 10.59 -7.12
N PHE A 67 -1.10 10.25 -5.86
CA PHE A 67 -1.74 10.80 -4.67
C PHE A 67 -0.71 11.49 -3.76
N HIS A 68 -1.11 12.62 -3.17
CA HIS A 68 -0.31 13.29 -2.14
C HIS A 68 -0.65 12.68 -0.78
N LEU A 69 0.31 11.95 -0.21
CA LEU A 69 0.16 11.35 1.11
C LEU A 69 0.65 12.33 2.18
N LYS A 70 0.00 12.33 3.36
CA LYS A 70 0.38 13.22 4.46
C LYS A 70 1.83 12.96 4.88
N ASN A 71 2.64 14.02 4.91
CA ASN A 71 4.05 14.04 5.28
C ASN A 71 4.98 13.24 4.32
N ILE A 72 4.57 13.05 3.07
CA ILE A 72 5.41 12.51 2.01
C ILE A 72 5.61 13.62 0.98
N ASP A 73 6.87 14.00 0.73
CA ASP A 73 7.20 15.16 -0.11
C ASP A 73 6.82 14.96 -1.59
N LYS A 74 6.88 13.71 -2.06
CA LYS A 74 6.58 13.37 -3.45
C LYS A 74 5.24 12.64 -3.56
N PRO A 75 4.45 12.90 -4.61
CA PRO A 75 3.27 12.10 -4.90
C PRO A 75 3.63 10.62 -5.05
N VAL A 76 2.79 9.76 -4.53
CA VAL A 76 2.92 8.30 -4.66
C VAL A 76 1.86 7.81 -5.63
N ALA A 77 2.28 7.15 -6.71
CA ALA A 77 1.38 6.47 -7.61
C ALA A 77 0.79 5.22 -6.93
N LEU A 78 -0.54 5.11 -6.94
CA LEU A 78 -1.27 4.01 -6.31
C LEU A 78 -1.92 3.11 -7.35
N CYS A 79 -2.05 1.85 -6.98
CA CYS A 79 -2.72 0.80 -7.71
C CYS A 79 -3.68 0.03 -6.79
N ALA A 80 -4.62 -0.69 -7.38
CA ALA A 80 -5.52 -1.65 -6.74
C ALA A 80 -5.44 -3.03 -7.41
#